data_AF-A0A0G1A845-F1
#
_entry.id   AF-A0A0G1A845-F1
#
_cell.length_a   1.000
_cell.length_b   1.000
_cell.length_c   1.000
_cell.angle_alpha   90.00
_cell.angle_beta   90.00
_cell.angle_gamma   90.00
#
_symmetry.space_group_name_H-M   'P 1'
#
loop_
_entity.id
_entity.type
_entity.pdbx_description
1 polymer ?
#
loop_
_entity_poly.entity_id
_entity_poly.type
_entity_poly.pdbx_seq_one_letter_code
_entity_poly.pdbx_strand_id
1 'polypeptide(L)'
;MKILTGSEITEVPYWARKLAELTRIAWTGQDGKCYFPYLPLTKPDLWQTEILADWQKGNLFSWVMEDEGKILAHAALVKKGDVYECGRWLSLPNAPKGTMTRLVGAAIDFARQRNWNFWVECTQAHTSSQRICEIHGLRFAGIGILKKVGEIWWDIIYFDSGDPAQAFQPQPGILADPLGREIKMQEIYAERLEQITSLIRNSPGDQIPPLYFHILPHLESTLREIIRLNV
;
A
#
# COMPACT_ATOMS: atom_id res chain seq x y z
N MET A 1 0.41 -23.57 -6.69
CA MET A 1 0.56 -22.10 -6.63
C MET A 1 1.33 -21.57 -7.83
N LYS A 2 0.74 -20.61 -8.55
CA LYS A 2 1.39 -19.88 -9.65
C LYS A 2 1.02 -18.40 -9.59
N ILE A 3 1.87 -17.55 -10.17
CA ILE A 3 1.57 -16.13 -10.37
C ILE A 3 0.91 -16.00 -11.74
N LEU A 4 -0.25 -15.36 -11.81
CA LEU A 4 -0.95 -15.01 -13.06
C LEU A 4 -0.92 -13.50 -13.28
N THR A 5 -0.89 -13.08 -14.53
CA THR A 5 -0.81 -11.68 -14.95
C THR A 5 -1.78 -11.34 -16.07
N GLY A 6 -2.24 -10.08 -16.12
CA GLY A 6 -3.04 -9.57 -17.24
C GLY A 6 -4.25 -10.46 -17.59
N SER A 7 -4.31 -10.93 -18.83
CA SER A 7 -5.41 -11.75 -19.33
C SER A 7 -5.52 -13.12 -18.66
N GLU A 8 -4.43 -13.70 -18.16
CA GLU A 8 -4.43 -15.01 -17.48
C GLU A 8 -5.31 -14.96 -16.21
N ILE A 9 -5.42 -13.79 -15.58
CA ILE A 9 -6.29 -13.58 -14.42
C ILE A 9 -7.76 -13.79 -14.80
N THR A 10 -8.14 -13.38 -16.01
CA THR A 10 -9.54 -13.46 -16.48
C THR A 10 -9.98 -14.89 -16.83
N GLU A 11 -9.02 -15.81 -17.00
CA GLU A 11 -9.28 -17.23 -17.24
C GLU A 11 -9.68 -17.96 -15.96
N VAL A 12 -9.39 -17.38 -14.78
CA VAL A 12 -9.83 -17.95 -13.50
C VAL A 12 -11.36 -17.82 -13.40
N PRO A 13 -12.09 -18.93 -13.17
CA PRO A 13 -13.55 -18.87 -13.05
C PRO A 13 -13.97 -17.89 -11.94
N TYR A 14 -14.91 -16.99 -12.24
CA TYR A 14 -15.39 -15.96 -11.31
C TYR A 14 -14.28 -15.04 -10.74
N TRP A 15 -13.20 -14.80 -11.49
CA TRP A 15 -12.05 -13.98 -11.06
C TRP A 15 -12.46 -12.65 -10.43
N ALA A 16 -13.39 -11.91 -11.04
CA ALA A 16 -13.82 -10.60 -10.57
C ALA A 16 -14.49 -10.68 -9.19
N ARG A 17 -15.32 -11.70 -8.97
CA ARG A 17 -15.93 -11.97 -7.65
C ARG A 17 -14.87 -12.35 -6.63
N LYS A 18 -13.86 -13.15 -7.02
CA LYS A 18 -12.77 -13.56 -6.13
C LYS A 18 -11.90 -12.37 -5.72
N LEU A 19 -11.57 -11.45 -6.64
CA LEU A 19 -10.81 -10.24 -6.34
C LEU A 19 -11.60 -9.24 -5.50
N ALA A 20 -12.89 -9.09 -5.78
CA ALA A 20 -13.80 -8.29 -4.98
C ALA A 20 -13.88 -8.80 -3.53
N GLU A 21 -14.03 -10.12 -3.37
CA GLU A 21 -14.08 -10.76 -2.06
C GLU A 21 -12.73 -10.69 -1.33
N LEU A 22 -11.62 -10.90 -2.04
CA LEU A 22 -10.27 -10.71 -1.48
C LEU A 22 -10.08 -9.29 -0.94
N THR A 23 -10.51 -8.27 -1.71
CA THR A 23 -10.48 -6.88 -1.27
C THR A 23 -11.33 -6.69 -0.01
N ARG A 24 -12.53 -7.26 0.02
CA ARG A 24 -13.43 -7.16 1.17
C ARG A 24 -12.78 -7.77 2.42
N ILE A 25 -12.27 -8.99 2.32
CA ILE A 25 -11.62 -9.71 3.42
C ILE A 25 -10.41 -8.95 3.94
N ALA A 26 -9.50 -8.52 3.06
CA ALA A 26 -8.27 -7.85 3.45
C ALA A 26 -8.49 -6.50 4.19
N TRP A 27 -9.67 -5.90 4.03
CA TRP A 27 -10.04 -4.63 4.67
C TRP A 27 -11.15 -4.77 5.71
N THR A 28 -11.53 -6.00 6.04
CA THR A 28 -12.50 -6.28 7.09
C THR A 28 -11.79 -6.40 8.44
N GLY A 29 -12.18 -5.56 9.39
CA GLY A 29 -11.68 -5.60 10.75
C GLY A 29 -12.21 -6.80 11.54
N GLN A 30 -11.69 -6.98 12.75
CA GLN A 30 -12.11 -8.06 13.65
C GLN A 30 -13.60 -7.98 14.05
N ASP A 31 -14.19 -6.79 13.97
CA ASP A 31 -15.61 -6.54 14.22
C ASP A 31 -16.51 -6.86 13.00
N GLY A 32 -15.93 -7.39 11.91
CA GLY A 32 -16.64 -7.76 10.70
C GLY A 32 -16.98 -6.60 9.77
N LYS A 33 -16.60 -5.36 10.11
CA LYS A 33 -16.84 -4.19 9.25
C LYS A 33 -15.71 -4.01 8.25
N CYS A 34 -16.06 -3.64 7.02
CA CYS A 34 -15.11 -3.27 5.99
C CYS A 34 -14.79 -1.78 6.10
N TYR A 35 -13.52 -1.44 6.33
CA TYR A 35 -13.06 -0.08 6.60
C TYR A 35 -12.38 0.60 5.41
N PHE A 36 -12.65 0.11 4.20
CA PHE A 36 -11.96 0.59 3.00
C PHE A 36 -12.12 2.11 2.82
N PRO A 37 -11.02 2.88 2.71
CA PRO A 37 -11.12 4.33 2.79
C PRO A 37 -11.76 4.97 1.55
N TYR A 38 -11.70 4.38 0.35
CA TYR A 38 -12.21 4.98 -0.90
C TYR A 38 -13.31 4.13 -1.55
N LEU A 39 -13.72 4.42 -2.80
CA LEU A 39 -14.72 3.63 -3.51
C LEU A 39 -14.23 2.16 -3.56
N PRO A 40 -14.93 1.23 -2.90
CA PRO A 40 -14.35 -0.07 -2.64
C PRO A 40 -14.40 -0.95 -3.88
N LEU A 41 -13.24 -1.50 -4.24
CA LEU A 41 -13.13 -2.61 -5.19
C LEU A 41 -13.72 -3.92 -4.64
N THR A 42 -14.64 -3.84 -3.67
CA THR A 42 -15.37 -4.99 -3.14
C THR A 42 -16.57 -5.37 -4.00
N LYS A 43 -16.84 -4.62 -5.08
CA LYS A 43 -17.91 -4.92 -6.01
C LYS A 43 -17.36 -5.62 -7.27
N PRO A 44 -17.88 -6.79 -7.66
CA PRO A 44 -17.38 -7.54 -8.81
C PRO A 44 -17.55 -6.82 -10.16
N ASP A 45 -18.60 -6.01 -10.31
CA ASP A 45 -18.87 -5.22 -11.51
C ASP A 45 -17.74 -4.23 -11.80
N LEU A 46 -17.23 -3.53 -10.78
CA LEU A 46 -16.08 -2.61 -10.92
C LEU A 46 -14.83 -3.30 -11.46
N TRP A 47 -14.60 -4.57 -11.08
CA TRP A 47 -13.49 -5.34 -11.62
C TRP A 47 -13.70 -5.66 -13.11
N GLN A 48 -14.92 -6.02 -13.49
CA GLN A 48 -15.26 -6.38 -14.88
C GLN A 48 -15.33 -5.19 -15.82
N THR A 49 -15.57 -3.98 -15.30
CA THR A 49 -15.71 -2.77 -16.11
C THR A 49 -14.47 -1.89 -16.02
N GLU A 50 -14.32 -1.15 -14.91
CA GLU A 50 -13.30 -0.12 -14.75
C GLU A 50 -11.88 -0.72 -14.71
N ILE A 51 -11.65 -1.74 -13.88
CA ILE A 51 -10.32 -2.34 -13.75
C ILE A 51 -9.91 -3.08 -15.03
N LEU A 52 -10.84 -3.79 -15.66
CA LEU A 52 -10.57 -4.46 -16.92
C LEU A 52 -10.24 -3.45 -18.04
N ALA A 53 -10.94 -2.32 -18.08
CA ALA A 53 -10.62 -1.23 -19.01
C ALA A 53 -9.23 -0.64 -18.75
N ASP A 54 -8.84 -0.47 -17.48
CA ASP A 54 -7.50 0.00 -17.12
C ASP A 54 -6.39 -1.01 -17.46
N TRP A 55 -6.67 -2.32 -17.37
CA TRP A 55 -5.76 -3.36 -17.88
C TRP A 55 -5.56 -3.23 -19.40
N GLN A 56 -6.65 -3.10 -20.15
CA GLN A 56 -6.61 -2.98 -21.62
C GLN A 56 -5.89 -1.72 -22.09
N LYS A 57 -6.01 -0.62 -21.34
CA LYS A 57 -5.35 0.66 -21.64
C LYS A 57 -3.89 0.73 -21.16
N GLY A 58 -3.42 -0.26 -20.40
CA GLY A 58 -2.09 -0.22 -19.78
C GLY A 58 -1.96 0.81 -18.66
N ASN A 59 -3.09 1.22 -18.06
CA ASN A 59 -3.12 2.08 -16.89
C ASN A 59 -2.92 1.30 -15.59
N LEU A 60 -3.19 -0.01 -15.61
CA LEU A 60 -3.04 -0.87 -14.46
C LEU A 60 -2.46 -2.23 -14.88
N PHE A 61 -1.46 -2.71 -14.15
CA PHE A 61 -0.91 -4.04 -14.27
C PHE A 61 -1.18 -4.80 -12.98
N SER A 62 -1.69 -6.02 -13.07
CA SER A 62 -2.06 -6.85 -11.92
C SER A 62 -1.31 -8.16 -11.91
N TRP A 63 -1.00 -8.62 -10.70
CA TRP A 63 -0.50 -9.95 -10.39
C TRP A 63 -1.43 -10.60 -9.38
N VAL A 64 -1.73 -11.88 -9.55
CA VAL A 64 -2.43 -12.67 -8.54
C VAL A 64 -1.66 -13.93 -8.22
N MET A 65 -1.62 -14.32 -6.94
CA MET A 65 -1.22 -15.66 -6.55
C MET A 65 -2.44 -16.56 -6.62
N GLU A 66 -2.39 -17.58 -7.47
CA GLU A 66 -3.47 -18.51 -7.71
C GLU A 66 -3.08 -19.94 -7.30
N ASP A 67 -4.02 -20.65 -6.67
CA ASP A 67 -3.88 -22.04 -6.27
C ASP A 67 -5.20 -22.80 -6.37
N GLU A 68 -5.26 -23.84 -7.19
CA GLU A 68 -6.42 -24.73 -7.36
C GLU A 68 -7.75 -23.98 -7.61
N GLY A 69 -7.71 -23.00 -8.50
CA GLY A 69 -8.79 -22.10 -8.85
C GLY A 69 -9.02 -20.96 -7.85
N LYS A 70 -8.26 -20.83 -6.75
CA LYS A 70 -8.46 -19.79 -5.74
C LYS A 70 -7.44 -18.67 -5.91
N ILE A 71 -7.88 -17.42 -5.82
CA ILE A 71 -6.98 -16.27 -5.74
C ILE A 71 -6.66 -16.03 -4.26
N LEU A 72 -5.39 -16.24 -3.89
CA LEU A 72 -4.89 -16.11 -2.52
C LEU A 72 -4.40 -14.71 -2.20
N ALA A 73 -3.87 -14.01 -3.21
CA ALA A 73 -3.33 -12.66 -3.07
C ALA A 73 -3.39 -11.89 -4.38
N HIS A 74 -3.36 -10.56 -4.27
CA HIS A 74 -3.32 -9.60 -5.38
C HIS A 74 -2.33 -8.47 -5.07
N ALA A 75 -1.67 -7.97 -6.11
CA ALA A 75 -0.88 -6.75 -6.10
C ALA A 75 -1.00 -6.08 -7.48
N ALA A 76 -0.81 -4.75 -7.53
CA ALA A 76 -0.92 -4.00 -8.77
C ALA A 76 0.11 -2.87 -8.88
N LEU A 77 0.42 -2.50 -10.13
CA LEU A 77 1.00 -1.21 -10.49
C LEU A 77 -0.08 -0.38 -11.16
N VAL A 78 -0.33 0.82 -10.63
CA VAL A 78 -1.32 1.77 -11.16
C VAL A 78 -0.58 2.98 -11.69
N LYS A 79 -0.82 3.37 -12.93
CA LYS A 79 -0.21 4.55 -13.53
C LYS A 79 -0.80 5.82 -12.90
N LYS A 80 0.09 6.73 -12.48
CA LYS A 80 -0.22 8.02 -11.85
C LYS A 80 0.57 9.13 -12.55
N GLY A 81 0.15 9.46 -13.77
CA GLY A 81 0.91 10.38 -14.63
C GLY A 81 2.14 9.71 -15.22
N ASP A 82 3.32 10.26 -14.92
CA ASP A 82 4.66 9.82 -15.33
C ASP A 82 5.30 8.78 -14.40
N VAL A 83 4.61 8.43 -13.31
CA VAL A 83 5.06 7.46 -12.31
C VAL A 83 3.98 6.41 -12.03
N TYR A 84 4.33 5.38 -11.28
CA TYR A 84 3.41 4.31 -10.88
C TYR A 84 3.23 4.24 -9.36
N GLU A 85 2.07 3.80 -8.90
CA GLU A 85 1.83 3.36 -7.54
C GLU A 85 1.85 1.83 -7.52
N CYS A 86 2.78 1.23 -6.79
CA CYS A 86 2.76 -0.20 -6.47
C CYS A 86 1.94 -0.40 -5.21
N GLY A 87 0.73 -0.92 -5.37
CA GLY A 87 -0.26 -0.95 -4.31
C GLY A 87 -1.29 -2.05 -4.52
N ARG A 88 -2.44 -1.90 -3.87
CA ARG A 88 -3.51 -2.90 -3.83
C ARG A 88 -3.00 -4.27 -3.36
N TRP A 89 -2.14 -4.27 -2.35
CA TRP A 89 -1.61 -5.50 -1.75
C TRP A 89 -2.68 -6.11 -0.87
N LEU A 90 -3.26 -7.22 -1.33
CA LEU A 90 -4.39 -7.89 -0.68
C LEU A 90 -4.08 -9.37 -0.55
N SER A 91 -4.26 -9.94 0.64
CA SER A 91 -3.98 -11.35 0.92
C SER A 91 -5.11 -11.95 1.73
N LEU A 92 -5.44 -13.21 1.47
CA LEU A 92 -6.23 -13.99 2.41
C LEU A 92 -5.44 -14.17 3.73
N PRO A 93 -6.09 -14.20 4.91
CA PRO A 93 -5.42 -14.40 6.19
C PRO A 93 -4.64 -15.72 6.28
N ASN A 94 -5.08 -16.74 5.55
CA ASN A 94 -4.47 -18.07 5.50
C ASN A 94 -3.58 -18.28 4.26
N ALA A 95 -3.26 -17.24 3.50
CA ALA A 95 -2.33 -17.37 2.40
C ALA A 95 -0.95 -17.83 2.92
N PRO A 96 -0.24 -18.73 2.22
CA PRO A 96 1.06 -19.20 2.66
C PRO A 96 2.05 -18.06 2.93
N LYS A 97 2.89 -18.21 3.96
CA LYS A 97 3.88 -17.20 4.34
C LYS A 97 4.78 -16.84 3.16
N GLY A 98 5.00 -15.54 2.94
CA GLY A 98 5.81 -15.03 1.83
C GLY A 98 5.06 -14.90 0.50
N THR A 99 3.77 -15.26 0.42
CA THR A 99 2.95 -15.08 -0.78
C THR A 99 2.97 -13.63 -1.26
N MET A 100 2.69 -12.66 -0.38
CA MET A 100 2.68 -11.25 -0.74
C MET A 100 4.07 -10.75 -1.12
N THR A 101 5.11 -11.13 -0.38
CA THR A 101 6.50 -10.76 -0.69
C THR A 101 6.91 -11.20 -2.10
N ARG A 102 6.57 -12.43 -2.50
CA ARG A 102 6.84 -12.96 -3.85
C ARG A 102 6.05 -12.22 -4.92
N LEU A 103 4.77 -11.96 -4.67
CA LEU A 103 3.88 -11.29 -5.62
C LEU A 103 4.32 -9.83 -5.86
N VAL A 104 4.65 -9.11 -4.80
CA VAL A 104 5.18 -7.74 -4.87
C VAL A 104 6.55 -7.72 -5.54
N GLY A 105 7.41 -8.71 -5.28
CA GLY A 105 8.70 -8.83 -5.96
C GLY A 105 8.54 -8.92 -7.48
N ALA A 106 7.60 -9.75 -7.96
CA ALA A 106 7.31 -9.84 -9.39
C ALA A 106 6.83 -8.51 -10.00
N ALA A 107 6.01 -7.74 -9.28
CA ALA A 107 5.57 -6.41 -9.71
C ALA A 107 6.73 -5.40 -9.75
N ILE A 108 7.59 -5.40 -8.74
CA ILE A 108 8.76 -4.52 -8.65
C ILE A 108 9.77 -4.85 -9.75
N ASP A 109 10.07 -6.13 -9.98
CA ASP A 109 10.99 -6.57 -11.04
C ASP A 109 10.48 -6.17 -12.42
N PHE A 110 9.17 -6.29 -12.65
CA PHE A 110 8.53 -5.84 -13.89
C PHE A 110 8.71 -4.34 -14.14
N ALA A 111 8.57 -3.51 -13.09
CA ALA A 111 8.79 -2.06 -13.17
C ALA A 111 10.27 -1.73 -13.42
N ARG A 112 11.19 -2.40 -12.70
CA ARG A 112 12.64 -2.21 -12.83
C ARG A 112 13.15 -2.56 -14.22
N GLN A 113 12.70 -3.69 -14.79
CA GLN A 113 13.04 -4.09 -16.16
C GLN A 113 12.64 -3.04 -17.22
N ARG A 114 11.69 -2.16 -16.89
CA ARG A 114 11.19 -1.09 -17.77
C ARG A 114 11.73 0.29 -17.39
N ASN A 115 12.60 0.37 -16.39
CA ASN A 115 13.08 1.63 -15.80
C ASN A 115 11.93 2.55 -15.39
N TRP A 116 10.86 1.99 -14.83
CA TRP A 116 9.73 2.76 -14.34
C TRP A 116 9.93 3.17 -12.89
N ASN A 117 9.70 4.45 -12.61
CA ASN A 117 9.66 4.96 -11.25
C ASN A 117 8.28 4.67 -10.64
N PHE A 118 8.30 4.19 -9.40
CA PHE A 118 7.11 3.93 -8.61
C PHE A 118 7.30 4.25 -7.12
N TRP A 119 6.17 4.48 -6.44
CA TRP A 119 6.08 4.54 -4.98
C TRP A 119 5.13 3.48 -4.44
N VAL A 120 5.19 3.24 -3.14
CA VAL A 120 4.28 2.38 -2.36
C VAL A 120 3.70 3.20 -1.22
N GLU A 121 2.40 3.08 -1.01
CA GLU A 121 1.72 3.61 0.17
C GLU A 121 1.40 2.47 1.13
N CYS A 122 2.08 2.45 2.27
CA CYS A 122 1.76 1.53 3.35
C CYS A 122 0.82 2.25 4.33
N THR A 123 -0.31 1.62 4.70
CA THR A 123 -1.10 2.14 5.82
C THR A 123 -0.31 1.99 7.12
N GLN A 124 -0.56 2.88 8.07
CA GLN A 124 0.06 2.83 9.40
C GLN A 124 -0.26 1.57 10.21
N ALA A 125 -1.26 0.79 9.80
CA ALA A 125 -1.59 -0.49 10.41
C ALA A 125 -0.57 -1.59 10.08
N HIS A 126 0.01 -1.62 8.87
CA HIS A 126 0.62 -2.83 8.32
C HIS A 126 2.14 -2.76 8.28
N THR A 127 2.80 -3.20 9.35
CA THR A 127 4.28 -3.36 9.37
C THR A 127 4.78 -4.39 8.37
N SER A 128 3.95 -5.37 7.98
CA SER A 128 4.30 -6.38 6.99
C SER A 128 4.57 -5.77 5.62
N SER A 129 3.76 -4.79 5.19
CA SER A 129 3.98 -4.06 3.93
C SER A 129 5.27 -3.24 3.96
N GLN A 130 5.57 -2.59 5.08
CA GLN A 130 6.83 -1.84 5.25
C GLN A 130 8.04 -2.78 5.11
N ARG A 131 8.01 -3.97 5.75
CA ARG A 131 9.08 -4.98 5.61
C ARG A 131 9.23 -5.48 4.17
N ILE A 132 8.13 -5.65 3.45
CA ILE A 132 8.18 -6.04 2.03
C ILE A 132 8.89 -4.95 1.21
N CYS A 133 8.62 -3.67 1.49
CA CYS A 133 9.33 -2.56 0.85
C CYS A 133 10.84 -2.64 1.10
N GLU A 134 11.27 -2.87 2.35
CA GLU A 134 12.69 -3.00 2.68
C GLU A 134 13.37 -4.21 2.02
N ILE A 135 12.71 -5.38 2.03
CA ILE A 135 13.22 -6.61 1.40
C ILE A 135 13.51 -6.38 -0.08
N HIS A 136 12.67 -5.57 -0.73
CA HIS A 136 12.82 -5.23 -2.14
C HIS A 136 13.68 -3.98 -2.36
N GLY A 137 14.33 -3.44 -1.33
CA GLY A 137 15.25 -2.31 -1.44
C GLY A 137 14.53 -1.02 -1.85
N LEU A 138 13.33 -0.79 -1.35
CA LEU A 138 12.65 0.50 -1.51
C LEU A 138 13.09 1.47 -0.42
N ARG A 139 13.23 2.72 -0.80
CA ARG A 139 13.65 3.81 0.08
C ARG A 139 12.47 4.33 0.88
N PHE A 140 12.61 4.51 2.19
CA PHE A 140 11.62 5.24 2.99
C PHE A 140 11.58 6.70 2.54
N ALA A 141 10.40 7.20 2.19
CA ALA A 141 10.19 8.51 1.57
C ALA A 141 9.34 9.46 2.44
N GLY A 142 9.09 9.11 3.70
CA GLY A 142 8.35 9.94 4.66
C GLY A 142 6.95 9.43 4.98
N ILE A 143 6.10 10.30 5.51
CA ILE A 143 4.73 9.99 5.92
C ILE A 143 3.71 10.95 5.31
N GLY A 144 2.43 10.61 5.42
CA GLY A 144 1.34 11.52 5.12
C GLY A 144 0.03 11.10 5.76
N ILE A 145 -1.01 11.87 5.52
CA ILE A 145 -2.36 11.61 5.99
C ILE A 145 -3.26 11.55 4.77
N LEU A 146 -3.82 10.37 4.50
CA LEU A 146 -4.72 10.16 3.36
C LEU A 146 -6.04 10.90 3.58
N LYS A 147 -6.69 10.66 4.73
CA LYS A 147 -7.92 11.33 5.18
C LYS A 147 -8.44 10.79 6.51
N LYS A 148 -9.44 11.48 7.07
CA LYS A 148 -10.35 10.97 8.11
C LYS A 148 -11.63 10.40 7.48
N VAL A 149 -12.03 9.18 7.83
CA VAL A 149 -13.32 8.57 7.43
C VAL A 149 -14.08 8.18 8.69
N GLY A 150 -15.19 8.88 8.96
CA GLY A 150 -15.83 8.81 10.28
C GLY A 150 -14.83 9.25 11.36
N GLU A 151 -14.58 8.39 12.34
CA GLU A 151 -13.60 8.63 13.40
C GLU A 151 -12.20 8.06 13.13
N ILE A 152 -11.98 7.46 11.96
CA ILE A 152 -10.74 6.74 11.65
C ILE A 152 -9.83 7.60 10.78
N TRP A 153 -8.62 7.83 11.27
CA TRP A 153 -7.54 8.42 10.49
C TRP A 153 -6.79 7.37 9.69
N TRP A 154 -6.57 7.67 8.41
CA TRP A 154 -5.76 6.85 7.51
C TRP A 154 -4.44 7.56 7.27
N ASP A 155 -3.42 7.17 8.01
CA ASP A 155 -2.07 7.69 7.86
C ASP A 155 -1.26 6.74 6.95
N ILE A 156 -0.35 7.32 6.18
CA ILE A 156 0.42 6.65 5.15
C ILE A 156 1.91 6.77 5.45
N ILE A 157 2.62 5.69 5.16
CA ILE A 157 4.07 5.58 5.21
C ILE A 157 4.51 5.34 3.76
N TYR A 158 5.26 6.29 3.21
CA TYR A 158 5.68 6.26 1.81
C TYR A 158 7.00 5.52 1.67
N PHE A 159 7.07 4.65 0.66
CA PHE A 159 8.31 4.10 0.15
C PHE A 159 8.40 4.35 -1.35
N ASP A 160 9.61 4.41 -1.92
CA ASP A 160 9.78 4.55 -3.35
C ASP A 160 10.97 3.78 -3.93
N SER A 161 11.02 3.80 -5.26
CA SER A 161 12.07 3.18 -6.09
C SER A 161 13.31 4.05 -6.26
N GLY A 162 13.42 5.17 -5.55
CA GLY A 162 14.62 5.99 -5.52
C GLY A 162 15.80 5.25 -4.88
N ASP A 163 16.99 5.85 -4.97
CA ASP A 163 18.21 5.26 -4.42
C ASP A 163 18.10 5.10 -2.89
N PRO A 164 18.13 3.87 -2.35
CA PRO A 164 18.06 3.62 -0.90
C PRO A 164 19.22 4.26 -0.12
N ALA A 165 20.35 4.53 -0.77
CA ALA A 165 21.47 5.25 -0.15
C ALA A 165 21.13 6.73 0.14
N GLN A 166 20.12 7.29 -0.53
CA GLN A 166 19.66 8.67 -0.36
C GLN A 166 18.48 8.71 0.63
N ALA A 167 18.75 8.39 1.89
CA ALA A 167 17.74 8.41 2.94
C ALA A 167 16.96 9.74 2.95
N PHE A 168 15.63 9.66 3.09
CA PHE A 168 14.78 10.85 3.22
C PHE A 168 15.25 11.72 4.40
N GLN A 169 15.47 13.00 4.13
CA GLN A 169 15.89 13.98 5.11
C GLN A 169 14.68 14.80 5.53
N PRO A 170 14.22 14.71 6.80
CA PRO A 170 13.11 15.52 7.30
C PRO A 170 13.38 17.01 7.13
N GLN A 171 12.37 17.76 6.68
CA GLN A 171 12.44 19.20 6.47
C GLN A 171 11.17 19.89 7.01
N PRO A 172 11.26 21.13 7.50
CA PRO A 172 10.08 21.89 7.89
C PRO A 172 9.10 22.05 6.73
N GLY A 173 7.81 21.82 6.98
CA GLY A 173 6.74 21.91 5.99
C GLY A 173 6.59 20.71 5.06
N ILE A 174 7.49 19.72 5.11
CA ILE A 174 7.48 18.53 4.23
C ILE A 174 7.28 17.27 5.07
N LEU A 175 6.24 16.49 4.76
CA LEU A 175 5.93 15.22 5.41
C LEU A 175 6.55 14.03 4.68
N ALA A 176 6.61 14.10 3.35
CA ALA A 176 7.19 13.08 2.49
C ALA A 176 7.67 13.67 1.17
N ASP A 177 8.57 12.95 0.51
CA ASP A 177 9.07 13.29 -0.83
C ASP A 177 9.30 12.02 -1.67
N PRO A 178 8.23 11.29 -2.05
CA PRO A 178 8.33 10.16 -2.96
C PRO A 178 8.72 10.63 -4.36
N LEU A 179 9.92 10.25 -4.83
CA LEU A 179 10.41 10.54 -6.17
C LEU A 179 10.41 12.04 -6.53
N GLY A 180 10.73 12.92 -5.58
CA GLY A 180 10.77 14.37 -5.80
C GLY A 180 9.40 15.06 -5.78
N ARG A 181 8.36 14.38 -5.26
CA ARG A 181 7.00 14.91 -5.13
C ARG A 181 6.69 15.22 -3.67
N GLU A 182 7.00 16.43 -3.28
CA GLU A 182 6.73 16.93 -1.94
C GLU A 182 5.27 16.77 -1.52
N ILE A 183 5.06 16.02 -0.44
CA ILE A 183 3.81 16.00 0.33
C ILE A 183 3.97 17.01 1.45
N LYS A 184 3.30 18.15 1.29
CA LYS A 184 3.41 19.28 2.21
C LYS A 184 2.50 19.12 3.41
N MET A 185 2.96 19.64 4.53
CA MET A 185 2.14 19.82 5.71
C MET A 185 0.98 20.77 5.42
N GLN A 186 -0.21 20.44 5.92
CA GLN A 186 -1.40 21.27 5.84
C GLN A 186 -1.90 21.54 7.26
N GLU A 187 -2.43 22.75 7.50
CA GLU A 187 -2.92 23.18 8.82
C GLU A 187 -3.95 22.19 9.42
N ILE A 188 -4.83 21.64 8.57
CA ILE A 188 -5.84 20.65 8.95
C ILE A 188 -5.26 19.34 9.53
N TYR A 189 -3.96 19.12 9.39
CA TYR A 189 -3.27 17.92 9.86
C TYR A 189 -2.43 18.15 11.13
N ALA A 190 -2.30 19.39 11.61
CA ALA A 190 -1.44 19.73 12.75
C ALA A 190 -1.78 18.91 13.99
N GLU A 191 -3.05 18.93 14.39
CA GLU A 191 -3.55 18.16 15.54
C GLU A 191 -3.32 16.65 15.34
N ARG A 192 -3.48 16.14 14.11
CA ARG A 192 -3.27 14.73 13.83
C ARG A 192 -1.80 14.33 13.98
N LEU A 193 -0.86 15.17 13.54
CA LEU A 193 0.58 14.90 13.71
C LEU A 193 0.98 14.86 15.19
N GLU A 194 0.46 15.78 16.01
CA GLU A 194 0.66 15.75 17.46
C GLU A 194 0.17 14.42 18.06
N GLN A 195 -1.05 14.00 17.69
CA GLN A 195 -1.63 12.74 18.15
C GLN A 195 -0.76 11.53 17.79
N ILE A 196 -0.21 11.48 16.57
CA ILE A 196 0.62 10.35 16.11
C ILE A 196 1.76 10.07 17.09
N THR A 197 2.39 11.10 17.68
CA THR A 197 3.51 10.93 18.62
C THR A 197 3.19 9.96 19.76
N SER A 198 1.96 10.00 20.29
CA SER A 198 1.49 9.12 21.36
C SER A 198 1.08 7.71 20.87
N LEU A 199 0.80 7.59 19.58
CA LEU A 199 0.30 6.39 18.93
C LEU A 199 1.41 5.54 18.29
N ILE A 200 2.65 6.02 18.24
CA ILE A 200 3.79 5.29 17.66
C ILE A 200 3.98 3.94 18.37
N ARG A 201 4.07 2.87 17.58
CA ARG A 201 4.42 1.52 18.02
C ARG A 201 5.44 0.92 17.06
N ASN A 202 6.43 0.23 17.60
CA ASN A 202 7.45 -0.49 16.83
C ASN A 202 7.24 -2.01 16.85
N SER A 203 6.15 -2.47 17.46
CA SER A 203 5.68 -3.85 17.38
C SER A 203 5.01 -4.14 16.03
N PRO A 204 4.95 -5.42 15.60
CA PRO A 204 4.12 -5.80 14.46
C PRO A 204 2.68 -5.30 14.63
N GLY A 205 2.12 -4.80 13.53
CA GLY A 205 0.74 -4.37 13.41
C GLY A 205 0.12 -4.96 12.15
N ASP A 206 -1.17 -5.30 12.27
CA ASP A 206 -2.04 -5.77 11.19
C ASP A 206 -3.54 -5.46 11.42
N GLN A 207 -3.84 -4.61 12.41
CA GLN A 207 -5.22 -4.37 12.84
C GLN A 207 -5.92 -3.32 11.96
N ILE A 208 -7.15 -3.65 11.56
CA ILE A 208 -8.08 -2.73 10.90
C ILE A 208 -9.34 -2.59 11.79
N PRO A 209 -9.82 -1.36 12.07
CA PRO A 209 -9.20 -0.09 11.71
C PRO A 209 -7.93 0.17 12.52
N PRO A 210 -7.01 1.01 12.01
CA PRO A 210 -5.78 1.35 12.73
C PRO A 210 -6.08 2.08 14.04
N LEU A 211 -5.53 1.56 15.14
CA LEU A 211 -5.56 2.22 16.46
C LEU A 211 -4.23 2.91 16.80
N TYR A 212 -3.14 2.40 16.25
CA TYR A 212 -1.78 2.87 16.48
C TYR A 212 -1.10 3.22 15.16
N PHE A 213 -0.03 4.00 15.25
CA PHE A 213 0.86 4.25 14.12
C PHE A 213 2.03 3.26 14.20
N HIS A 214 1.94 2.16 13.47
CA HIS A 214 3.03 1.19 13.46
C HIS A 214 4.12 1.58 12.46
N ILE A 215 5.37 1.61 12.91
CA ILE A 215 6.54 1.94 12.10
C ILE A 215 7.65 0.93 12.37
N LEU A 216 8.51 0.66 11.39
CA LEU A 216 9.70 -0.15 11.62
C LEU A 216 10.63 0.52 12.65
N PRO A 217 11.25 -0.26 13.57
CA PRO A 217 12.00 0.31 14.68
C PRO A 217 13.08 1.32 14.30
N HIS A 218 13.82 1.07 13.21
CA HIS A 218 14.91 1.95 12.77
C HIS A 218 14.43 3.20 12.02
N LEU A 219 13.14 3.27 11.63
CA LEU A 219 12.53 4.46 11.02
C LEU A 219 11.88 5.37 12.06
N GLU A 220 11.76 4.94 13.32
CA GLU A 220 11.07 5.68 14.38
C GLU A 220 11.72 7.05 14.64
N SER A 221 13.05 7.13 14.66
CA SER A 221 13.75 8.41 14.86
C SER A 221 13.44 9.41 13.75
N THR A 222 13.49 8.96 12.49
CA THR A 222 13.14 9.76 11.32
C THR A 222 11.68 10.21 11.37
N LEU A 223 10.74 9.32 11.72
CA LEU A 223 9.34 9.66 11.90
C LEU A 223 9.13 10.76 12.95
N ARG A 224 9.76 10.62 14.11
CA ARG A 224 9.67 11.62 15.19
C ARG A 224 10.22 12.97 14.76
N GLU A 225 11.31 12.97 13.99
CA GLU A 225 11.87 14.20 13.46
C GLU A 225 10.96 14.87 12.42
N ILE A 226 10.31 14.10 11.55
CA ILE A 226 9.28 14.64 10.63
C ILE A 226 8.19 15.35 11.43
N ILE A 227 7.66 14.70 12.48
CA ILE A 227 6.59 15.28 13.30
C ILE A 227 7.09 16.54 14.01
N ARG A 228 8.27 16.49 14.65
CA ARG A 228 8.85 17.63 15.40
C ARG A 228 9.05 18.88 14.53
N LEU A 229 9.37 18.71 13.24
CA LEU A 229 9.59 19.83 12.32
C LEU A 229 8.29 20.41 11.73
N ASN A 230 7.15 19.75 11.94
CA ASN A 230 5.87 20.07 11.31
C ASN A 230 4.72 20.28 12.32
N VAL A 231 5.05 20.34 13.61
CA VAL A 231 4.18 20.64 14.74
C VAL A 231 4.70 21.89 15.45
#